data_AF-A0A318S3E2-F1
#
_entry.id   AF-A0A318S3E2-F1
#
_cell.length_a   1.000
_cell.length_b   1.000
_cell.length_c   1.000
_cell.angle_alpha   90.00
_cell.angle_beta   90.00
_cell.angle_gamma   90.00
#
_symmetry.space_group_name_H-M   'P 1'
#
loop_
_entity.id
_entity.type
_entity.pdbx_description
1 polymer ?
#
loop_
_entity_poly.entity_id
_entity_poly.type
_entity_poly.pdbx_seq_one_letter_code
_entity_poly.pdbx_strand_id
1 'polypeptide(L)' 'MRLARLVFFCYYLNVKPRFRQDLYPDSGRGYVHACPQCGAALDLCELRDGDQAYWCHRCERGHRAGDPPLEYLRPLPSSA' A
#
# COMPACT_ATOMS: atom_id res chain seq x y z
N MET A 1 -56.93 6.19 -18.61
CA MET A 1 -56.30 7.42 -18.10
C MET A 1 -55.94 7.15 -16.65
N ARG A 2 -54.71 7.11 -16.12
CA ARG A 2 -53.39 7.65 -16.48
C ARG A 2 -52.35 6.68 -15.87
N LEU A 3 -51.38 6.22 -16.65
CA LEU A 3 -50.18 5.51 -16.18
C LEU A 3 -48.98 6.42 -16.42
N ALA A 4 -48.40 6.98 -15.35
CA ALA A 4 -47.07 7.57 -15.33
C ALA A 4 -46.65 7.87 -13.90
N ARG A 5 -45.33 7.80 -13.64
CA ARG A 5 -44.58 8.05 -12.39
C ARG A 5 -44.51 6.82 -11.46
N LEU A 6 -43.36 6.26 -11.09
CA LEU A 6 -42.06 6.87 -10.82
C LEU A 6 -40.91 5.87 -11.07
N VAL A 7 -39.92 6.30 -11.84
CA VAL A 7 -38.51 6.03 -11.59
C VAL A 7 -38.23 6.36 -10.13
N PHE A 8 -37.55 5.52 -9.34
CA PHE A 8 -36.63 5.97 -8.27
C PHE A 8 -35.98 4.77 -7.55
N PHE A 9 -34.64 4.75 -7.59
CA PHE A 9 -33.80 4.45 -6.44
C PHE A 9 -33.84 3.02 -5.86
N CYS A 10 -33.36 2.04 -6.64
CA CYS A 10 -32.55 0.98 -6.04
C CYS A 10 -31.11 1.49 -5.91
N TYR A 11 -30.92 2.56 -5.10
CA TYR A 11 -29.60 2.94 -4.59
C TYR A 11 -29.24 1.87 -3.57
N TYR A 12 -28.74 0.74 -4.08
CA TYR A 12 -27.95 -0.19 -3.28
C TYR A 12 -26.79 0.64 -2.74
N LEU A 13 -26.96 1.05 -1.49
CA LEU A 13 -25.97 1.69 -0.63
C LEU A 13 -24.75 0.77 -0.57
N ASN A 14 -23.89 0.89 -1.58
CA ASN A 14 -22.54 0.36 -1.60
C ASN A 14 -21.71 1.29 -0.72
N VAL A 15 -22.04 1.32 0.57
CA VAL A 15 -21.21 1.95 1.59
C VAL A 15 -20.00 1.05 1.68
N LYS A 16 -19.01 1.32 0.83
CA LYS A 16 -17.67 0.77 0.97
C LYS A 16 -17.28 1.03 2.44
N PRO A 17 -16.89 -0.01 3.19
CA PRO A 17 -16.47 0.17 4.57
C PRO A 17 -15.45 1.29 4.59
N ARG A 18 -15.68 2.31 5.44
CA ARG A 18 -14.74 3.41 5.60
C ARG A 18 -13.39 2.77 5.86
N PHE A 19 -12.45 3.04 4.95
CA PHE A 19 -11.07 2.62 5.04
C PHE A 19 -10.68 2.67 6.52
N ARG A 20 -10.45 1.48 7.10
CA ARG A 20 -9.69 1.36 8.34
C ARG A 20 -8.49 2.27 8.10
N GLN A 21 -8.23 3.24 8.98
CA GLN A 21 -7.06 4.11 8.83
C GLN A 21 -5.87 3.20 8.61
N ASP A 22 -5.44 3.09 7.35
CA ASP A 22 -4.33 2.25 7.01
C ASP A 22 -3.14 2.94 7.66
N LEU A 23 -2.44 2.19 8.52
CA LEU A 23 -1.24 2.67 9.21
C LEU A 23 -0.15 3.09 8.20
N TYR A 24 -0.38 2.78 6.92
CA TYR A 24 0.47 3.06 5.80
C TYR A 24 -0.26 3.99 4.84
N PRO A 25 0.38 5.06 4.34
CA PRO A 25 -0.23 5.88 3.31
C PRO A 25 -0.47 5.04 2.05
N ASP A 26 -1.67 5.11 1.47
CA ASP A 26 -2.14 4.42 0.25
C ASP A 26 -1.18 4.49 -0.96
N SER A 27 -0.14 5.33 -0.92
CA SER A 27 0.75 5.57 -2.05
C SER A 27 2.24 5.50 -1.74
N GLY A 28 2.67 5.16 -0.50
CA GLY A 28 4.10 5.15 -0.13
C GLY A 28 4.83 6.50 -0.30
N ARG A 29 4.12 7.57 -0.70
CA ARG A 29 4.69 8.89 -0.96
C ARG A 29 5.25 9.46 0.33
N GLY A 30 6.49 9.94 0.28
CA GLY A 30 7.17 10.50 1.44
C GLY A 30 7.89 9.47 2.30
N TYR A 31 7.92 8.20 1.92
CA TYR A 31 8.63 7.14 2.63
C TYR A 31 9.60 6.40 1.70
N VAL A 32 10.67 5.86 2.28
CA VAL A 32 11.62 4.95 1.64
C VAL A 32 11.66 3.64 2.41
N HIS A 33 11.73 2.53 1.66
CA HIS A 33 11.96 1.22 2.25
C HIS A 33 13.45 1.08 2.58
N ALA A 34 13.76 0.91 3.86
CA ALA A 34 15.10 0.76 4.39
C ALA A 34 15.21 -0.54 5.20
N CYS A 35 16.34 -1.21 5.09
CA CYS A 35 16.61 -2.41 5.86
C CYS A 35 16.68 -2.05 7.36
N PRO A 36 15.96 -2.76 8.26
CA PRO A 36 16.01 -2.48 9.70
C PRO A 36 17.38 -2.83 10.29
N GLN A 37 18.10 -3.76 9.66
CA GLN A 37 19.37 -4.26 10.16
C GLN A 37 20.54 -3.34 9.82
N CYS A 38 20.59 -2.81 8.59
CA CYS A 38 21.72 -1.99 8.15
C CYS A 38 21.34 -0.57 7.72
N GLY A 39 20.05 -0.23 7.70
CA GLY A 39 19.54 1.08 7.29
C GLY A 39 19.71 1.43 5.82
N ALA A 40 20.21 0.50 4.99
CA ALA A 40 20.38 0.72 3.56
C ALA A 40 19.03 0.73 2.85
N ALA A 41 18.92 1.50 1.76
CA ALA A 41 17.75 1.46 0.90
C ALA A 41 17.54 0.04 0.35
N LEU A 42 16.29 -0.38 0.30
CA LEU A 42 15.87 -1.66 -0.25
C LEU A 42 15.44 -1.48 -1.70
N ASP A 43 15.87 -2.39 -2.55
CA ASP A 43 15.46 -2.42 -3.95
C ASP A 43 14.19 -3.27 -4.10
N LEU A 44 13.25 -2.79 -4.91
CA LEU A 44 12.04 -3.54 -5.22
C LEU A 44 12.33 -4.47 -6.40
N CYS A 45 12.27 -5.78 -6.14
CA CYS A 45 12.50 -6.82 -7.13
C CYS A 45 11.21 -7.60 -7.40
N GLU A 46 11.02 -8.01 -8.65
CA GLU A 46 9.95 -8.93 -9.02
C GLU A 46 10.35 -10.38 -8.69
N LEU A 47 9.44 -11.11 -8.06
CA LEU A 47 9.58 -12.53 -7.78
C LEU A 47 8.95 -13.38 -8.90
N ARG A 48 9.37 -14.64 -9.00
CA ARG A 48 8.89 -15.56 -10.05
C ARG A 48 7.41 -15.89 -9.97
N ASP A 49 6.80 -15.74 -8.80
CA ASP A 49 5.37 -15.94 -8.56
C ASP A 49 4.52 -14.72 -8.96
N GLY A 50 5.15 -13.68 -9.51
CA GLY A 50 4.49 -12.42 -9.87
C GLY A 50 4.26 -11.49 -8.68
N ASP A 51 4.72 -11.87 -7.49
CA ASP A 51 4.77 -10.98 -6.33
C ASP A 51 6.01 -10.07 -6.42
N GLN A 52 6.09 -9.08 -5.54
CA GLN A 52 7.25 -8.21 -5.41
C GLN A 52 7.90 -8.41 -4.04
N ALA A 53 9.21 -8.15 -3.95
CA ALA A 53 9.95 -8.20 -2.71
C ALA A 53 10.92 -7.04 -2.60
N TYR A 54 11.03 -6.50 -1.39
CA TYR A 54 12.09 -5.58 -1.01
C TYR A 54 13.35 -6.37 -0.66
N TRP A 55 14.44 -6.13 -1.38
CA TRP A 55 15.71 -6.83 -1.21
C TRP A 55 16.80 -5.91 -0.67
N CYS A 56 17.53 -6.39 0.34
CA CYS A 56 18.73 -5.74 0.88
C CYS A 56 19.99 -6.40 0.31
N HIS A 57 20.73 -5.69 -0.53
CA HIS A 57 22.01 -6.17 -1.06
C HIS A 57 23.12 -6.27 0.00
N ARG A 58 23.04 -5.52 1.10
CA ARG A 58 24.05 -5.57 2.18
C ARG A 58 23.85 -6.71 3.16
N CYS A 59 22.61 -7.05 3.46
CA CYS A 59 22.26 -8.11 4.40
C CYS A 59 21.90 -9.42 3.71
N GLU A 60 21.78 -9.42 2.38
CA GLU A 60 21.34 -10.55 1.54
C GLU A 60 20.00 -11.14 2.02
N ARG A 61 19.05 -10.24 2.34
CA ARG A 61 17.74 -10.60 2.88
C ARG A 61 16.65 -9.90 2.11
N GLY A 62 15.53 -10.59 1.89
CA GLY A 62 14.36 -10.07 1.21
C GLY A 62 13.08 -10.27 2.01
N HIS A 63 12.14 -9.34 1.85
CA HIS A 63 10.80 -9.39 2.43
C HIS A 63 9.76 -9.15 1.35
N ARG A 64 8.63 -9.87 1.40
CA ARG A 64 7.54 -9.67 0.42
C ARG A 64 6.95 -8.26 0.55
N ALA A 65 6.67 -7.63 -0.58
CA ALA A 65 6.13 -6.28 -0.62
C ALA A 65 4.68 -6.21 -0.10
N GLY A 66 3.96 -7.34 -0.14
CA GLY A 66 2.63 -7.46 0.47
C GLY A 66 2.61 -7.59 1.99
N ASP A 67 3.76 -7.89 2.63
CA ASP A 67 3.89 -7.98 4.08
C ASP A 67 5.22 -7.38 4.57
N PRO A 68 5.46 -6.07 4.33
CA PRO A 68 6.66 -5.41 4.79
C PRO A 68 6.54 -5.13 6.29
N PRO A 69 7.59 -5.39 7.09
CA PRO A 69 7.57 -5.01 8.50
C PRO A 69 7.50 -3.48 8.64
N LEU A 70 6.77 -2.98 9.64
CA LEU A 70 6.61 -1.54 9.92
C LEU A 70 7.94 -0.78 9.98
N GLU A 71 8.97 -1.44 10.53
CA GLU A 71 10.32 -0.90 10.72
C GLU A 71 11.05 -0.57 9.41
N TYR A 72 10.52 -1.04 8.28
CA TYR A 72 11.14 -0.85 6.97
C TYR A 72 10.82 0.52 6.40
N LEU A 73 9.75 1.18 6.86
CA LEU A 73 9.38 2.49 6.36
C LEU A 73 10.14 3.56 7.12
N ARG A 74 10.98 4.30 6.39
CA ARG A 74 11.58 5.53 6.90
C ARG A 74 10.97 6.72 6.18
N PRO A 75 10.63 7.80 6.91
CA PRO A 75 10.25 9.04 6.25
C PRO A 75 11.43 9.50 5.39
N LEU A 76 11.14 9.89 4.15
CA LEU A 76 12.14 10.56 3.33
C LEU A 76 12.57 11.83 4.07
N PRO A 77 13.87 12.16 4.11
CA PRO A 77 14.31 13.46 4.57
C PRO A 77 13.62 14.47 3.65
N SER A 78 12.69 15.23 4.22
CA SER A 78 11.83 16.15 3.50
C SER A 78 12.65 17.00 2.53
N SER A 79 12.20 17.13 1.29
CA SER A 79 12.20 18.47 0.71
C SER A 79 11.46 19.35 1.72
N ALA A 80 12.24 20.06 2.54
CA ALA A 80 11.74 20.97 3.56
C ALA A 80 10.75 21.99 2.96
#